data_AF-A0A846NF44-F1
#
_entry.id   AF-A0A846NF44-F1
#
_cell.length_a   1.000
_cell.length_b   1.000
_cell.length_c   1.000
_cell.angle_alpha   90.00
_cell.angle_beta   90.00
_cell.angle_gamma   90.00
#
_symmetry.space_group_name_H-M   'P 1'
#
loop_
_entity.id
_entity.type
_entity.pdbx_description
1 polymer ?
#
loop_
_entity_poly.entity_id
_entity_poly.type
_entity_poly.pdbx_seq_one_letter_code
_entity_poly.pdbx_strand_id
1 'polypeptide(L)'
;MKRRKMEKTSMILGFGITALVVGTIVFYGLGAASGGLEFPEVLMILTVIVLVVLATYIVIERFRAYKAGLPLKDEREKRIWHKAGYYTYLVTIYLVLGLSWFSDYLIEDLGMSGFDIGVFAGLIILVTGSVFISLYFYFRQTGKTE
;
A
#
# COMPACT_ATOMS: atom_id res chain seq x y z
N MET A 1 1.92 -17.73 -27.67
CA MET A 1 3.18 -18.07 -26.97
C MET A 1 3.92 -16.85 -26.40
N LYS A 2 4.05 -15.73 -27.13
CA LYS A 2 4.79 -14.51 -26.69
C LYS A 2 4.22 -13.84 -25.42
N ARG A 3 2.89 -13.76 -25.25
CA ARG A 3 2.23 -13.18 -24.05
C ARG A 3 2.58 -13.92 -22.75
N ARG A 4 2.48 -15.25 -22.72
CA ARG A 4 2.83 -16.08 -21.56
C ARG A 4 4.28 -15.93 -21.08
N LYS A 5 5.22 -15.69 -22.01
CA LYS A 5 6.64 -15.50 -21.67
C LYS A 5 6.87 -14.16 -20.97
N MET A 6 6.22 -13.09 -21.45
CA MET A 6 6.29 -11.76 -20.82
C MET A 6 5.61 -11.73 -19.44
N GLU A 7 4.49 -12.44 -19.29
CA GLU A 7 3.79 -12.59 -18.01
C GLU A 7 4.64 -13.32 -16.96
N LYS A 8 5.40 -14.35 -17.39
CA LYS A 8 6.33 -15.05 -16.51
C LYS A 8 7.47 -14.15 -16.04
N THR A 9 8.05 -13.36 -16.95
CA THR A 9 9.13 -12.42 -16.61
C THR A 9 8.64 -11.33 -15.65
N SER A 10 7.45 -10.77 -15.86
CA SER A 10 6.91 -9.74 -14.97
C SER A 10 6.59 -10.26 -13.56
N MET A 11 6.13 -11.50 -13.43
CA MET A 11 5.93 -12.13 -12.11
C MET A 11 7.25 -12.39 -11.39
N ILE A 12 8.28 -12.88 -12.09
CA ILE A 12 9.61 -13.10 -11.49
C ILE A 12 10.21 -11.77 -11.02
N LEU A 13 10.11 -10.71 -11.83
CA LEU A 13 10.54 -9.36 -11.45
C LEU A 13 9.74 -8.85 -10.25
N GLY A 14 8.42 -9.04 -10.22
CA GLY A 14 7.57 -8.63 -9.10
C GLY A 14 7.98 -9.31 -7.78
N PHE A 15 8.23 -10.62 -7.80
CA PHE A 15 8.75 -11.34 -6.63
C PHE A 15 10.14 -10.85 -6.22
N GLY A 16 11.04 -10.64 -7.18
CA GLY A 16 12.39 -10.16 -6.92
C GLY A 16 12.41 -8.78 -6.26
N ILE A 17 11.61 -7.83 -6.77
CA ILE A 17 11.48 -6.48 -6.20
C ILE A 17 10.88 -6.57 -4.79
N THR A 18 9.82 -7.35 -4.61
CA THR A 18 9.18 -7.51 -3.29
C THR A 18 10.16 -8.07 -2.26
N ALA A 19 10.93 -9.10 -2.63
CA ALA A 19 11.95 -9.70 -1.75
C ALA A 19 13.07 -8.72 -1.41
N LEU A 20 13.53 -7.91 -2.38
CA LEU A 20 14.51 -6.86 -2.13
C LEU A 20 14.00 -5.82 -1.14
N VAL A 21 12.77 -5.32 -1.31
CA VAL A 21 12.19 -4.34 -0.40
C VAL A 21 12.05 -4.91 1.01
N VAL A 22 11.56 -6.15 1.15
CA VAL A 22 11.49 -6.84 2.45
C VAL A 22 12.88 -6.97 3.08
N GLY A 23 13.89 -7.36 2.29
CA GLY A 23 15.27 -7.46 2.74
C GLY A 23 15.83 -6.13 3.27
N THR A 24 15.56 -5.03 2.57
CA THR A 24 15.95 -3.68 3.00
C THR A 24 15.28 -3.29 4.32
N ILE A 25 13.99 -3.58 4.49
CA ILE A 25 13.27 -3.29 5.75
C ILE A 25 13.88 -4.07 6.91
N VAL A 26 14.14 -5.37 6.71
CA VAL A 26 14.75 -6.22 7.75
C VAL A 26 16.15 -5.72 8.10
N PHE A 27 16.97 -5.40 7.10
CA PHE A 27 18.31 -4.87 7.32
C PHE A 27 18.29 -3.54 8.09
N TYR A 28 17.39 -2.62 7.71
CA TYR A 28 17.22 -1.35 8.40
C TYR A 28 16.71 -1.54 9.84
N GLY A 29 15.72 -2.42 10.05
CA GLY A 29 15.19 -2.73 11.38
C GLY A 29 16.22 -3.35 12.32
N LEU A 30 17.14 -4.18 11.80
CA LEU A 30 18.25 -4.73 12.58
C LEU A 30 19.24 -3.64 13.02
N GLY A 31 19.48 -2.62 12.17
CA GLY A 31 20.31 -1.47 12.53
C GLY A 31 19.64 -0.55 13.57
N ALA A 32 18.35 -0.27 13.40
CA ALA A 32 17.60 0.60 14.29
C ALA A 32 17.36 0.01 15.69
N ALA A 33 17.38 -1.32 15.83
CA ALA A 33 17.29 -2.00 17.13
C ALA A 33 18.39 -1.58 18.13
N SER A 34 19.49 -0.97 17.65
CA SER A 34 20.59 -0.51 18.49
C SER A 34 20.42 0.91 19.06
N GLY A 35 19.55 1.74 18.47
CA GLY A 35 19.39 3.16 18.82
C GLY A 35 17.98 3.59 19.25
N GLY A 36 16.98 2.70 19.12
CA GLY A 36 15.57 3.07 19.24
C GLY A 36 15.04 3.67 17.93
N LEU A 37 13.71 3.73 17.79
CA LEU A 37 13.04 4.31 16.63
C LEU A 37 12.28 5.56 17.06
N GLU A 38 12.46 6.66 16.33
CA GLU A 38 11.66 7.86 16.50
C GLU A 38 10.31 7.75 15.78
N PHE A 39 9.33 8.57 16.17
CA PHE A 39 7.98 8.54 15.60
C PHE A 39 7.96 8.64 14.06
N PRO A 40 8.71 9.56 13.41
CA PRO A 40 8.75 9.64 11.94
C PRO A 40 9.25 8.35 11.28
N GLU A 41 10.25 7.70 11.89
CA GLU A 41 10.85 6.48 11.37
C GLU A 41 9.88 5.30 11.45
N VAL A 42 9.19 5.15 12.59
CA VAL A 42 8.13 4.14 12.76
C VAL A 42 7.04 4.32 11.70
N LEU A 43 6.64 5.57 11.46
CA LEU A 43 5.60 5.89 10.49
C LEU A 43 6.00 5.57 9.05
N MET A 44 7.25 5.86 8.68
CA MET A 44 7.78 5.46 7.37
C MET A 44 7.85 3.94 7.23
N ILE A 45 8.34 3.22 8.25
CA ILE A 45 8.39 1.74 8.23
C ILE A 45 6.98 1.17 8.02
N LEU A 46 5.99 1.65 8.77
CA LEU A 46 4.59 1.21 8.62
C LEU A 46 4.06 1.47 7.22
N THR A 47 4.37 2.63 6.64
CA THR A 47 3.98 2.98 5.27
C THR A 47 4.55 1.98 4.27
N VAL A 48 5.85 1.66 4.38
CA VAL A 48 6.49 0.67 3.51
C VAL A 48 5.88 -0.72 3.70
N ILE A 49 5.59 -1.13 4.94
CA ILE A 49 4.94 -2.43 5.24
C ILE A 49 3.59 -2.53 4.51
N VAL A 50 2.75 -1.50 4.57
CA VAL A 50 1.44 -1.49 3.89
C VAL A 50 1.61 -1.66 2.37
N LEU A 51 2.56 -0.95 1.76
CA LEU A 51 2.84 -1.06 0.33
C LEU A 51 3.36 -2.45 -0.05
N VAL A 52 4.26 -3.02 0.75
CA VAL A 52 4.82 -4.36 0.52
C VAL A 52 3.73 -5.42 0.65
N VAL A 53 2.87 -5.35 1.66
CA VAL A 53 1.76 -6.29 1.83
C VAL A 53 0.85 -6.25 0.61
N LEU A 54 0.48 -5.06 0.15
CA LEU A 54 -0.35 -4.89 -1.05
C LEU A 54 0.35 -5.44 -2.31
N ALA A 55 1.61 -5.11 -2.53
CA ALA A 55 2.38 -5.59 -3.68
C ALA A 55 2.53 -7.12 -3.68
N THR A 56 2.88 -7.69 -2.53
CA THR A 56 3.01 -9.13 -2.32
C THR A 56 1.69 -9.83 -2.62
N TYR A 57 0.59 -9.30 -2.09
CA TYR A 57 -0.74 -9.84 -2.31
C TYR A 57 -1.10 -9.89 -3.81
N ILE A 58 -0.86 -8.79 -4.56
CA ILE A 58 -1.11 -8.74 -6.02
C ILE A 58 -0.25 -9.78 -6.76
N VAL A 59 1.02 -9.91 -6.40
CA VAL A 59 1.94 -10.86 -7.05
C VAL A 59 1.51 -12.31 -6.79
N ILE A 60 1.11 -12.64 -5.56
CA ILE A 60 0.60 -13.96 -5.20
C ILE A 60 -0.69 -14.28 -5.96
N GLU A 61 -1.63 -13.34 -6.04
CA GLU A 61 -2.90 -13.51 -6.74
C GLU A 61 -2.66 -13.78 -8.24
N ARG A 62 -1.79 -13.01 -8.88
CA ARG A 62 -1.39 -13.23 -10.28
C ARG A 62 -0.72 -14.58 -10.51
N PHE A 63 0.15 -14.99 -9.59
CA PHE A 63 0.81 -16.29 -9.67
C PHE A 63 -0.18 -17.45 -9.56
N ARG A 64 -1.16 -17.36 -8.64
CA ARG A 64 -2.24 -18.34 -8.51
C ARG A 64 -3.10 -18.39 -9.77
N ALA A 65 -3.49 -17.25 -10.32
CA ALA A 65 -4.26 -17.17 -11.55
C ALA A 65 -3.50 -17.80 -12.74
N TYR A 66 -2.22 -17.48 -12.88
CA TYR A 66 -1.36 -18.08 -13.92
C TYR A 66 -1.26 -19.59 -13.80
N LYS A 67 -1.04 -20.12 -12.58
CA LYS A 67 -0.97 -21.56 -12.32
C LYS A 67 -2.29 -22.27 -12.61
N ALA A 68 -3.42 -21.59 -12.36
CA ALA A 68 -4.76 -22.10 -12.65
C ALA A 68 -5.17 -21.96 -14.13
N GLY A 69 -4.35 -21.31 -14.97
CA GLY A 69 -4.70 -21.04 -16.37
C GLY A 69 -5.83 -20.02 -16.56
N LEU A 70 -6.18 -19.28 -15.50
CA LEU A 70 -7.22 -18.25 -15.53
C LEU A 70 -6.68 -16.97 -16.18
N PRO A 71 -7.55 -16.14 -16.79
CA PRO A 71 -7.16 -14.81 -17.23
C PRO A 71 -6.64 -13.99 -16.05
N LEU A 72 -5.54 -13.26 -16.26
CA LEU A 72 -4.88 -12.43 -15.25
C LEU A 72 -5.74 -11.29 -14.69
N LYS A 73 -6.86 -10.97 -15.34
CA LYS A 73 -7.84 -9.99 -14.87
C LYS A 73 -9.24 -10.53 -15.16
N ASP A 74 -9.94 -10.90 -14.10
CA ASP A 74 -11.38 -11.14 -14.17
C ASP A 74 -12.12 -9.79 -14.23
N GLU A 75 -13.21 -9.71 -15.00
CA GLU A 75 -14.09 -8.54 -15.05
C GLU A 75 -14.66 -8.23 -13.65
N ARG A 76 -14.95 -9.26 -12.84
CA ARG A 76 -15.41 -9.07 -11.45
C ARG A 76 -14.34 -8.40 -10.60
N GLU A 77 -13.10 -8.88 -10.68
CA GLU A 77 -11.97 -8.31 -9.97
C GLU A 77 -11.76 -6.86 -10.39
N LYS A 78 -11.80 -6.57 -11.69
CA LYS A 78 -11.68 -5.20 -12.22
C LYS A 78 -12.72 -4.25 -11.63
N ARG A 79 -13.98 -4.67 -11.47
CA ARG A 79 -15.04 -3.86 -10.82
C ARG A 79 -14.74 -3.61 -9.34
N ILE A 80 -14.31 -4.64 -8.61
CA ILE A 80 -13.93 -4.52 -7.19
C ILE A 80 -12.80 -3.50 -7.02
N TRP A 81 -11.74 -3.60 -7.85
CA TRP A 81 -10.62 -2.65 -7.83
C TRP A 81 -11.07 -1.21 -8.09
N HIS A 82 -11.95 -0.99 -9.07
CA HIS A 82 -12.46 0.36 -9.36
C HIS A 82 -13.32 0.90 -8.22
N LYS A 83 -14.20 0.07 -7.65
CA LYS A 83 -15.08 0.48 -6.55
C LYS A 83 -14.29 0.81 -5.29
N ALA A 84 -13.36 -0.05 -4.90
CA ALA A 84 -12.43 0.22 -3.80
C ALA A 84 -11.61 1.48 -4.07
N GLY A 85 -11.06 1.63 -5.28
CA GLY A 85 -10.29 2.80 -5.69
C GLY A 85 -11.09 4.10 -5.64
N TYR A 86 -12.34 4.09 -6.09
CA TYR A 86 -13.23 5.25 -6.07
C TYR A 86 -13.49 5.75 -4.64
N TYR A 87 -13.93 4.87 -3.74
CA TYR A 87 -14.18 5.26 -2.35
C TYR A 87 -12.90 5.65 -1.63
N THR A 88 -11.79 4.96 -1.89
CA THR A 88 -10.49 5.34 -1.32
C THR A 88 -10.08 6.72 -1.79
N TYR A 89 -10.22 7.03 -3.08
CA TYR A 89 -9.91 8.35 -3.64
C TYR A 89 -10.72 9.46 -2.96
N LEU A 90 -12.02 9.24 -2.72
CA LEU A 90 -12.83 10.20 -1.97
C LEU A 90 -12.30 10.41 -0.55
N VAL A 91 -11.96 9.33 0.17
CA VAL A 91 -11.35 9.43 1.51
C VAL A 91 -10.03 10.19 1.47
N THR A 92 -9.18 9.93 0.47
CA THR A 92 -7.89 10.61 0.31
C THR A 92 -8.06 12.11 0.11
N ILE A 93 -9.05 12.56 -0.68
CA ILE A 93 -9.32 14.00 -0.85
C ILE A 93 -9.61 14.67 0.49
N TYR A 94 -10.55 14.11 1.26
CA TYR A 94 -10.91 14.68 2.56
C TYR A 94 -9.78 14.60 3.57
N LEU A 95 -8.98 13.53 3.52
CA LEU A 95 -7.80 13.38 4.36
C LEU A 95 -6.77 14.48 4.06
N VAL A 96 -6.47 14.73 2.79
CA VAL A 96 -5.52 15.77 2.37
C VAL A 96 -6.03 17.15 2.80
N LEU A 97 -7.30 17.47 2.51
CA LEU A 97 -7.90 18.75 2.90
C LEU A 97 -7.87 18.94 4.42
N GLY A 98 -8.22 17.90 5.18
CA GLY A 98 -8.17 17.93 6.64
C GLY A 98 -6.76 18.15 7.16
N LEU A 99 -5.79 17.34 6.72
CA LEU A 99 -4.40 17.48 7.17
C LEU A 99 -3.80 18.84 6.78
N SER A 100 -4.12 19.37 5.60
CA SER A 100 -3.67 20.70 5.19
C SER A 100 -4.31 21.82 6.02
N TRP A 101 -5.55 21.65 6.47
CA TRP A 101 -6.21 22.65 7.32
C TRP A 101 -5.63 22.63 8.74
N PHE A 102 -5.32 21.43 9.26
CA PHE A 102 -4.82 21.25 10.61
C PHE A 102 -3.30 21.33 10.72
N SER A 103 -2.55 21.53 9.63
CA SER A 103 -1.08 21.51 9.65
C SER A 103 -0.51 22.50 10.66
N ASP A 104 -1.04 23.71 10.66
CA ASP A 104 -0.52 24.80 11.51
C ASP A 104 -0.83 24.51 12.99
N TYR A 105 -2.04 24.02 13.27
CA TYR A 105 -2.44 23.56 14.61
C TYR A 105 -1.59 22.39 15.12
N LEU A 106 -1.29 21.39 14.26
CA LEU A 106 -0.48 20.23 14.63
C LEU A 106 0.97 20.63 14.96
N ILE A 107 1.52 21.62 14.26
CA ILE A 107 2.90 22.06 14.45
C ILE A 107 3.00 22.99 15.67
N GLU A 108 2.11 23.98 15.78
CA GLU A 108 2.20 25.04 16.79
C GLU A 108 1.63 24.61 18.15
N ASP A 109 0.45 23.99 18.19
CA ASP A 109 -0.26 23.70 19.44
C ASP A 109 0.09 22.33 20.03
N LEU A 110 0.44 21.35 19.19
CA LEU A 110 0.85 20.01 19.65
C LEU A 110 2.38 19.84 19.71
N GLY A 111 3.14 20.87 19.35
CA GLY A 111 4.60 20.85 19.41
C GLY A 111 5.24 19.77 18.54
N MET A 112 4.55 19.29 17.50
CA MET A 112 5.07 18.28 16.58
C MET A 112 6.02 18.92 15.56
N SER A 113 7.13 19.49 16.03
CA SER A 113 8.13 20.15 15.18
C SER A 113 8.80 19.23 14.16
N GLY A 114 8.61 17.91 14.27
CA GLY A 114 9.03 16.89 13.30
C GLY A 114 7.99 16.55 12.23
N PHE A 115 6.86 17.25 12.18
CA PHE A 115 5.82 17.03 11.17
C PHE A 115 6.21 17.70 9.85
N ASP A 116 7.13 17.07 9.12
CA ASP A 116 7.59 17.52 7.81
C ASP A 116 6.72 16.96 6.67
N ILE A 117 7.06 17.36 5.44
CA ILE A 117 6.39 16.89 4.22
C ILE A 117 6.48 15.35 4.07
N GLY A 118 7.55 14.73 4.58
CA GLY A 118 7.74 13.29 4.55
C GLY A 118 6.74 12.55 5.43
N VAL A 119 6.57 13.01 6.68
CA VAL A 119 5.57 12.47 7.61
C VAL A 119 4.15 12.68 7.08
N PHE A 120 3.87 13.87 6.52
CA PHE A 120 2.59 14.19 5.90
C PHE A 120 2.25 13.22 4.75
N ALA A 121 3.19 13.02 3.83
CA ALA A 121 3.02 12.09 2.71
C ALA A 121 2.89 10.64 3.19
N GLY A 122 3.69 10.23 4.18
CA GLY A 122 3.63 8.92 4.79
C GLY A 122 2.25 8.61 5.37
N LEU A 123 1.68 9.54 6.15
CA LEU A 123 0.34 9.42 6.71
C LEU A 123 -0.73 9.26 5.63
N ILE A 124 -0.67 10.09 4.59
CA ILE A 124 -1.62 10.00 3.48
C ILE A 124 -1.56 8.62 2.82
N ILE A 125 -0.36 8.14 2.51
CA ILE A 125 -0.16 6.84 1.86
C ILE A 125 -0.62 5.70 2.78
N LEU A 126 -0.28 5.77 4.06
CA LEU A 126 -0.64 4.75 5.05
C LEU A 126 -2.16 4.63 5.19
N VAL A 127 -2.85 5.75 5.40
CA VAL A 127 -4.32 5.77 5.55
C VAL A 127 -4.98 5.35 4.24
N THR A 128 -4.55 5.90 3.10
CA THR A 128 -5.09 5.58 1.78
C THR A 128 -4.91 4.10 1.44
N GLY A 129 -3.70 3.55 1.65
CA GLY A 129 -3.40 2.15 1.42
C GLY A 129 -4.23 1.22 2.32
N SER A 130 -4.35 1.58 3.60
CA SER A 130 -5.14 0.80 4.58
C SER A 130 -6.62 0.79 4.25
N VAL A 131 -7.18 1.95 3.87
CA VAL A 131 -8.57 2.08 3.44
C VAL A 131 -8.82 1.28 2.17
N PHE A 132 -7.92 1.38 1.19
CA PHE A 132 -8.02 0.61 -0.06
C PHE A 132 -8.03 -0.90 0.21
N ILE A 133 -7.08 -1.39 1.02
CA ILE A 133 -6.99 -2.80 1.41
C ILE A 133 -8.30 -3.25 2.09
N SER A 134 -8.78 -2.47 3.06
CA SER A 134 -10.00 -2.79 3.81
C SER A 134 -11.22 -2.87 2.91
N LEU A 135 -11.40 -1.88 2.03
CA LEU A 135 -12.50 -1.83 1.06
C LEU A 135 -12.40 -2.94 0.02
N TYR A 136 -11.19 -3.22 -0.47
CA TYR A 136 -10.95 -4.30 -1.42
C TYR A 136 -11.38 -5.65 -0.84
N PHE A 137 -10.93 -5.98 0.37
CA PHE A 137 -11.33 -7.23 1.04
C PHE A 137 -12.82 -7.25 1.36
N TYR A 138 -13.40 -6.13 1.80
CA TYR A 138 -14.82 -6.02 2.07
C TYR A 138 -15.69 -6.30 0.82
N PHE A 139 -15.39 -5.66 -0.33
CA PHE A 139 -16.13 -5.89 -1.57
C PHE A 139 -15.89 -7.29 -2.14
N ARG A 140 -14.70 -7.86 -1.94
CA ARG A 140 -14.41 -9.23 -2.33
C ARG A 140 -15.26 -10.24 -1.56
N GLN A 141 -15.37 -10.09 -0.24
CA GLN A 141 -16.15 -10.98 0.62
C GLN A 141 -17.66 -10.85 0.38
N THR A 142 -18.16 -9.63 0.23
CA THR A 142 -19.60 -9.39 0.08
C THR A 142 -20.12 -9.70 -1.32
N GLY A 143 -19.25 -9.78 -2.34
CA GLY A 143 -19.64 -10.01 -3.73
C GLY A 143 -20.48 -8.89 -4.35
N LYS A 144 -20.67 -7.77 -3.65
CA LYS A 144 -21.48 -6.63 -4.08
C LYS A 144 -20.70 -5.76 -5.07
N THR A 145 -20.74 -6.14 -6.35
CA THR A 145 -20.12 -5.41 -7.46
C THR A 145 -21.04 -4.43 -8.17
N GLU A 146 -22.25 -4.22 -7.64
CA GLU A 146 -23.24 -3.25 -8.09
C GLU A 146 -23.26 -2.03 -7.16
#